data_AF-A0A381R1V3-F1
#
_entry.id   AF-A0A381R1V3-F1
#
_cell.length_a   1.000
_cell.length_b   1.000
_cell.length_c   1.000
_cell.angle_alpha   90.00
_cell.angle_beta   90.00
_cell.angle_gamma   90.00
#
_symmetry.space_group_name_H-M   'P 1'
#
loop_
_entity.id
_entity.type
_entity.pdbx_description
1 polymer ?
#
loop_
_entity_poly.entity_id
_entity_poly.type
_entity_poly.pdbx_seq_one_letter_code
_entity_poly.pdbx_strand_id
1 'polypeptide(L)' 'MIKKEKELEQLIDKLCAGRDPEYKDFIKNMILSMVEGDKWEKLSKVNELTEKLKKKEE' A
#
# COMPACT_ATOMS: atom_id res chain seq x y z
N MET A 1 9.26 -12.85 16.25
CA MET A 1 8.44 -11.68 15.85
C MET A 1 9.00 -10.46 16.54
N ILE A 2 9.48 -9.51 15.75
CA ILE A 2 10.18 -8.32 16.23
C ILE A 2 9.13 -7.39 16.85
N LYS A 3 9.43 -6.76 18.00
CA LYS A 3 8.50 -5.89 18.76
C LYS A 3 7.73 -4.89 17.86
N LYS A 4 8.41 -4.36 16.84
CA LYS A 4 7.89 -3.42 15.84
C LYS A 4 6.78 -3.97 14.95
N GLU A 5 6.81 -5.24 14.58
CA GLU A 5 5.76 -5.85 13.74
C GLU A 5 4.42 -5.91 14.48
N LYS A 6 4.48 -6.20 15.79
CA LYS A 6 3.29 -6.31 16.64
C LYS A 6 2.65 -4.94 16.89
N GLU A 7 3.46 -3.90 17.04
CA GLU A 7 2.97 -2.51 17.15
C GLU A 7 2.33 -2.04 15.84
N LEU A 8 2.90 -2.42 14.69
CA LEU A 8 2.36 -2.10 13.38
C LEU A 8 0.99 -2.76 13.15
N GLU A 9 0.85 -4.04 13.49
CA GLU A 9 -0.44 -4.75 13.39
C GLU A 9 -1.52 -4.10 14.27
N GLN A 10 -1.19 -3.73 15.51
CA GLN A 10 -2.13 -3.02 16.38
C GLN A 10 -2.55 -1.65 15.83
N LEU A 11 -1.66 -0.97 15.12
CA LEU A 11 -1.94 0.32 14.51
C LEU A 11 -2.87 0.15 13.30
N ILE A 12 -2.63 -0.86 12.47
CA ILE A 12 -3.49 -1.24 11.33
C ILE A 12 -4.88 -1.64 11.82
N ASP A 13 -4.96 -2.44 12.89
CA ASP A 13 -6.21 -2.87 13.51
C ASP A 13 -7.06 -1.70 13.97
N LYS A 14 -6.44 -0.70 14.63
CA LYS A 14 -7.13 0.52 15.06
C LYS A 14 -7.57 1.38 13.88
N LEU A 15 -6.74 1.50 12.84
CA LEU A 15 -7.01 2.33 11.67
C LEU A 15 -8.14 1.76 10.81
N CYS A 16 -8.28 0.43 10.81
CA CYS A 16 -9.33 -0.28 10.08
C CYS A 16 -10.51 -0.68 10.97
N ALA A 17 -10.59 -0.20 12.21
CA ALA A 17 -11.71 -0.49 13.09
C ALA A 17 -13.04 0.00 12.47
N GLY A 18 -14.01 -0.89 12.32
CA GLY A 18 -15.29 -0.59 11.68
C GLY A 18 -15.25 -0.49 10.14
N ARG A 19 -14.13 -0.87 9.52
CA ARG A 19 -14.00 -1.02 8.05
C ARG A 19 -14.12 -2.49 7.67
N ASP A 20 -14.41 -2.73 6.40
CA ASP A 20 -14.45 -4.08 5.84
C ASP A 20 -13.10 -4.81 5.97
N PRO A 21 -13.14 -6.15 6.14
CA PRO A 21 -11.92 -6.97 6.20
C PRO A 21 -11.01 -6.77 4.98
N GLU A 22 -11.57 -6.60 3.78
CA GLU A 22 -10.81 -6.35 2.55
C GLU A 22 -10.04 -5.02 2.61
N TYR A 23 -10.61 -3.99 3.24
CA TYR A 23 -9.94 -2.72 3.43
C TYR A 23 -8.73 -2.86 4.37
N LYS A 24 -8.89 -3.67 5.42
CA LYS A 24 -7.79 -3.97 6.35
C LYS A 24 -6.65 -4.70 5.66
N ASP A 25 -6.95 -5.69 4.83
CA ASP A 25 -5.94 -6.44 4.07
C ASP A 25 -5.24 -5.56 3.03
N PHE A 26 -5.98 -4.66 2.38
CA PHE A 26 -5.41 -3.65 1.49
C PHE A 26 -4.40 -2.76 2.23
N ILE A 27 -4.77 -2.17 3.37
CA ILE A 27 -3.88 -1.30 4.15
C ILE A 27 -2.66 -2.06 4.68
N LYS A 28 -2.84 -3.31 5.13
CA LYS A 28 -1.72 -4.17 5.57
C LYS A 28 -0.73 -4.42 4.43
N ASN A 29 -1.21 -4.81 3.27
CA ASN A 29 -0.38 -5.04 2.08
C ASN A 29 0.29 -3.75 1.59
N MET A 30 -0.41 -2.62 1.69
CA MET A 30 0.08 -1.31 1.33
C MET A 30 1.31 -0.92 2.16
N ILE A 31 1.19 -1.01 3.48
CA ILE A 31 2.23 -0.65 4.45
C ILE A 31 3.42 -1.62 4.35
N LEU A 32 3.17 -2.93 4.24
CA LEU A 32 4.24 -3.91 4.04
C LEU A 32 5.02 -3.63 2.75
N SER A 33 4.32 -3.26 1.68
CA SER A 33 4.97 -2.88 0.42
C SER A 33 5.77 -1.58 0.52
N MET A 34 5.40 -0.65 1.41
CA MET A 34 6.18 0.57 1.67
C MET A 34 7.49 0.27 2.42
N VAL A 35 7.46 -0.69 3.35
CA VAL A 35 8.66 -1.14 4.06
C VAL A 35 9.66 -1.81 3.11
N GLU A 36 9.15 -2.49 2.08
CA GLU A 36 10.01 -3.09 1.04
C GLU A 36 10.59 -2.06 0.04
N GLY A 37 10.16 -0.79 0.07
CA GLY A 37 10.71 0.37 -0.66
C GLY A 37 10.59 0.32 -2.19
N ASP A 38 11.02 -0.79 -2.79
CA ASP A 38 11.19 -1.00 -4.22
C ASP A 38 9.85 -1.17 -4.96
N LYS A 39 8.80 -1.68 -4.28
CA LYS A 39 7.46 -1.87 -4.89
C LYS A 39 6.72 -0.56 -5.13
N TRP A 40 6.85 0.41 -4.23
CA TRP A 40 6.17 1.71 -4.36
C TRP A 40 6.79 2.60 -5.44
N GLU A 41 8.12 2.59 -5.54
CA GLU A 41 8.80 3.22 -6.68
C GLU A 41 8.36 2.61 -8.01
N LYS A 42 8.26 1.28 -8.08
CA LYS A 42 7.80 0.57 -9.29
C LYS A 42 6.35 0.89 -9.62
N LEU A 43 5.44 0.92 -8.63
CA LEU A 43 4.05 1.33 -8.82
C LEU A 43 3.92 2.78 -9.31
N SER A 44 4.69 3.70 -8.73
CA SER A 44 4.73 5.09 -9.18
C SER A 44 5.20 5.20 -10.63
N LYS A 45 6.25 4.47 -11.01
CA LYS A 45 6.75 4.42 -12.40
C LYS A 45 5.73 3.85 -13.37
N VAL A 46 5.02 2.79 -12.97
CA VAL A 46 3.95 2.19 -13.79
C VAL A 46 2.81 3.21 -13.99
N ASN A 47 2.37 3.89 -12.93
CA ASN A 47 1.32 4.91 -13.02
C ASN A 47 1.73 6.08 -13.93
N GLU A 48 2.98 6.57 -13.82
CA GLU A 48 3.53 7.61 -14.70
C GLU A 48 3.55 7.18 -16.18
N LEU A 49 3.89 5.92 -16.46
CA LEU A 49 3.91 5.39 -17.82
C LEU A 49 2.49 5.26 -18.40
N THR A 50 1.52 4.82 -17.59
CA THR A 50 0.11 4.74 -17.98
C THR A 50 -0.49 6.13 -18.24
N GLU A 51 -0.17 7.12 -17.42
CA GLU A 51 -0.59 8.53 -17.64
C GLU A 51 -0.02 9.10 -18.94
N LYS A 52 1.26 8.80 -19.27
CA LYS A 52 1.90 9.21 -20.53
C LYS A 52 1.29 8.52 -21.75
N LEU A 53 0.78 7.29 -21.60
CA LEU A 53 0.08 6.57 -22.68
C LEU A 53 -1.31 7.16 -22.92
N LYS A 54 -2.09 7.46 -21.88
CA LYS A 54 -3.40 8.10 -22.03
C LYS A 54 -3.33 9.46 -22.74
N LYS A 55 -2.33 10.27 -22.42
CA LYS A 55 -2.12 11.58 -23.08
C LYS A 55 -1.67 11.50 -24.55
N LYS A 56 -1.30 10.32 -25.05
CA LYS A 56 -0.93 10.10 -26.46
C LYS A 56 -2.11 9.66 -27.32
N GLU A 57 -3.24 9.30 -26.72
CA GLU A 57 -4.47 8.91 -27.42
C GLU A 57 -5.46 10.08 -27.58
N GLU A 58 -5.07 11.30 -27.19
CA GLU A 58 -5.79 12.57 -27.46
C GLU A 58 -5.18 13.35 -28.63
#